data_AF-A0A3R7KJI4-F1
#
_entry.id   AF-A0A3R7KJI4-F1
#
_cell.length_a   1.000
_cell.length_b   1.000
_cell.length_c   1.000
_cell.angle_alpha   90.00
_cell.angle_beta   90.00
_cell.angle_gamma   90.00
#
_symmetry.space_group_name_H-M   'P 1'
#
loop_
_entity.id
_entity.type
_entity.pdbx_description
1 polymer ?
#
loop_
_entity_poly.entity_id
_entity_poly.type
_entity_poly.pdbx_seq_one_letter_code
_entity_poly.pdbx_strand_id
1 'polypeptide(L)'
;MHHTPYILLLLLLLLCCFTASFAAAEHRCIFDRISRKAGPPMRAVVRELPGRERDGTQVFAAFVSDWAPIRFKVFSRDMNSASRYCTAAGESRPDMGGRIRVCRRNDVLTAKKKSIILSRLLPRATQLHMDRLHVQPFTGAVVVQNFSAGTVLRQF
;
A
#
# COMPACT_ATOMS: atom_id res chain seq x y z
N MET A 1 51.31 27.75 -21.16
CA MET A 1 50.14 26.90 -21.55
C MET A 1 49.78 25.89 -20.43
N HIS A 2 49.78 26.30 -19.15
CA HIS A 2 49.51 25.40 -18.01
C HIS A 2 48.22 25.74 -17.22
N HIS A 3 47.49 26.79 -17.59
CA HIS A 3 46.24 27.17 -16.91
C HIS A 3 45.00 26.47 -17.48
N THR A 4 45.06 26.06 -18.74
CA THR A 4 43.99 25.32 -19.43
C THR A 4 43.64 23.95 -18.78
N PRO A 5 44.60 23.11 -18.32
CA PRO A 5 44.24 21.85 -17.66
C PRO A 5 43.57 22.05 -16.30
N TYR A 6 43.98 23.08 -15.54
CA TYR A 6 43.38 23.41 -14.24
C TYR A 6 41.96 23.94 -14.39
N ILE A 7 41.70 24.77 -15.39
CA ILE A 7 40.36 25.29 -15.69
C ILE A 7 39.43 24.15 -16.12
N LEU A 8 39.92 23.22 -16.94
CA LEU A 8 39.15 22.04 -17.37
C LEU A 8 38.83 21.10 -16.20
N LEU A 9 39.81 20.86 -15.31
CA LEU A 9 39.62 20.06 -14.10
C LEU A 9 38.60 20.69 -13.13
N LEU A 10 38.67 22.01 -12.96
CA LEU A 10 37.71 22.76 -12.13
C LEU A 10 36.29 22.67 -12.71
N LEU A 11 36.15 22.81 -14.03
CA LEU A 11 34.86 22.65 -14.73
C LEU A 11 34.30 21.23 -14.57
N LEU A 12 35.14 20.20 -14.66
CA LEU A 12 34.73 18.82 -14.47
C LEU A 12 34.23 18.55 -13.03
N LEU A 13 34.95 19.06 -12.03
CA LEU A 13 34.57 18.97 -10.62
C LEU A 13 33.22 19.66 -10.35
N LEU A 14 33.02 20.86 -10.92
CA LEU A 14 31.76 21.58 -10.80
C LEU A 14 30.59 20.80 -11.43
N LEU A 15 30.78 20.23 -12.63
CA LEU A 15 29.78 19.37 -13.28
C LEU A 15 29.45 18.13 -12.45
N CYS A 16 30.45 17.48 -11.84
CA CYS A 16 30.22 16.36 -10.92
C CYS A 16 29.36 16.76 -9.71
N CYS A 17 29.61 17.95 -9.12
CA CYS A 17 28.82 18.46 -7.99
C CYS A 17 27.35 18.74 -8.35
N PHE A 18 27.06 19.17 -9.58
CA PHE A 18 25.68 19.37 -10.03
C PHE A 18 24.95 18.05 -10.31
N THR A 19 25.65 17.01 -10.79
CA THR A 19 25.04 15.68 -11.03
C THR A 19 24.83 14.85 -9.76
N ALA A 20 25.60 15.12 -8.69
CA ALA A 20 25.48 14.46 -7.40
C ALA A 20 24.44 15.08 -6.46
N SER A 21 23.74 16.14 -6.89
CA SER A 21 22.50 16.58 -6.25
C SER A 21 21.38 15.61 -6.63
N PHE A 22 21.48 14.40 -6.08
CA PHE A 22 20.42 13.41 -6.09
C PHE A 22 19.14 14.09 -5.64
N ALA A 23 18.10 13.95 -6.45
CA ALA A 23 16.74 14.25 -6.05
C ALA A 23 16.43 13.47 -4.77
N ALA A 24 16.64 14.10 -3.62
CA ALA A 24 15.92 13.76 -2.41
C ALA A 24 14.46 14.14 -2.68
N ALA A 25 13.78 13.29 -3.44
CA ALA A 25 12.33 13.28 -3.43
C ALA A 25 11.97 13.05 -1.96
N GLU A 26 11.49 14.09 -1.28
CA GLU A 26 10.86 13.92 0.02
C GLU A 26 9.75 12.90 -0.20
N HIS A 27 10.00 11.66 0.18
CA HIS A 27 8.95 10.72 0.50
C HIS A 27 8.23 11.31 1.71
N ARG A 28 7.30 12.24 1.45
CA ARG A 28 6.33 12.70 2.43
C ARG A 28 5.40 11.53 2.70
N CYS A 29 5.91 10.57 3.48
CA CYS A 29 5.13 9.53 4.09
C CYS A 29 4.08 10.21 4.96
N ILE A 30 2.89 10.39 4.39
CA ILE A 30 1.68 10.83 5.10
C ILE A 30 1.43 9.95 6.34
N PHE A 31 1.94 8.72 6.32
CA PHE A 31 1.94 7.80 7.44
C PHE A 31 2.42 8.46 8.74
N ASP A 32 3.59 9.09 8.78
CA ASP A 32 4.11 9.69 10.02
C ASP A 32 3.24 10.85 10.52
N ARG A 33 2.66 11.61 9.59
CA ARG A 33 1.73 12.70 9.92
C ARG A 33 0.41 12.17 10.49
N ILE A 34 -0.11 11.08 9.95
CA ILE A 34 -1.30 10.39 10.46
C ILE A 34 -1.00 9.74 11.80
N SER A 35 0.12 9.02 11.94
CA SER A 35 0.53 8.38 13.20
C SER A 35 0.71 9.39 14.33
N ARG A 36 1.22 10.60 14.07
CA ARG A 36 1.28 11.67 15.08
C ARG A 36 -0.10 12.17 15.51
N LYS A 37 -1.08 12.22 14.60
CA LYS A 37 -2.45 12.67 14.91
C LYS A 37 -3.32 11.59 15.54
N ALA A 38 -3.09 10.32 15.17
CA ALA A 38 -3.88 9.18 15.61
C ALA A 38 -3.55 8.72 17.04
N GLY A 39 -2.57 9.36 17.70
CA GLY A 39 -2.01 8.88 18.96
C GLY A 39 -1.09 7.67 18.74
N PRO A 40 -0.37 7.22 19.79
CA PRO A 40 0.40 5.99 19.69
C PRO A 40 -0.54 4.86 19.23
N PRO A 41 -0.12 4.01 18.27
CA PRO A 41 -0.87 2.79 17.99
C PRO A 41 -1.09 2.08 19.32
N MET A 42 -2.24 1.44 19.49
CA MET A 42 -2.50 0.55 20.62
C MET A 42 -1.53 -0.64 20.52
N ARG A 43 -0.25 -0.40 20.81
CA ARG A 43 0.71 -1.42 21.20
C ARG A 43 0.17 -1.89 22.53
N ALA A 44 -0.08 -3.19 22.66
CA ALA A 44 -0.25 -3.79 23.96
C ALA A 44 0.97 -3.37 24.81
N VAL A 45 0.78 -2.38 25.67
CA VAL A 45 1.82 -1.95 26.59
C VAL A 45 1.81 -2.98 27.70
N VAL A 46 2.79 -3.87 27.68
CA VAL A 46 3.09 -4.75 28.80
C VAL A 46 3.57 -3.83 29.94
N ARG A 47 2.73 -3.68 30.97
CA ARG A 47 3.08 -2.94 32.18
C ARG A 47 3.56 -3.96 33.21
N GLU A 48 4.88 -3.99 33.43
CA GLU A 48 5.49 -4.76 34.52
C GLU A 48 5.01 -4.17 35.86
N LEU A 49 4.37 -4.99 36.71
CA LEU A 49 4.10 -4.66 38.10
C LEU A 49 5.17 -5.34 38.98
N PRO A 50 5.71 -4.66 40.01
CA PRO A 50 6.78 -5.23 40.82
C PRO A 50 6.21 -6.34 41.71
N GLY A 51 6.41 -7.59 41.30
CA GLY A 51 6.16 -8.79 42.08
C GLY A 51 7.43 -9.21 42.82
N ARG A 52 7.31 -9.36 44.14
CA ARG A 52 8.42 -9.68 45.04
C ARG A 52 8.97 -11.09 44.78
N GLU A 53 10.29 -11.11 44.57
CA GLU A 53 11.26 -12.19 44.69
C GLU A 53 11.39 -13.25 43.57
N ARG A 54 12.60 -13.18 42.96
CA ARG A 54 13.36 -14.20 42.21
C ARG A 54 13.09 -14.37 40.71
N ASP A 55 13.79 -13.50 39.98
CA ASP A 55 14.61 -13.77 38.80
C ASP A 55 14.05 -14.78 37.77
N GLY A 56 13.32 -14.21 36.82
CA GLY A 56 12.73 -14.92 35.70
C GLY A 56 11.59 -14.09 35.17
N THR A 57 11.84 -13.28 34.13
CA THR A 57 10.82 -12.50 33.43
C THR A 57 9.82 -13.46 32.78
N GLN A 58 8.77 -13.84 33.48
CA GLN A 58 7.61 -14.49 32.89
C GLN A 58 6.70 -13.41 32.32
N VAL A 59 6.80 -13.20 31.02
CA VAL A 59 5.87 -12.35 30.27
C VAL A 59 4.52 -13.05 30.22
N PHE A 60 3.63 -12.74 31.15
CA PHE A 60 2.23 -13.10 31.01
C PHE A 60 1.59 -12.19 29.98
N ALA A 61 1.52 -12.67 28.73
CA ALA A 61 0.64 -12.11 27.73
C ALA A 61 -0.80 -12.30 28.22
N ALA A 62 -1.44 -11.22 28.67
CA ALA A 62 -2.89 -11.19 28.76
C ALA A 62 -3.40 -11.27 27.31
N PHE A 63 -3.67 -12.50 26.85
CA PHE A 63 -4.37 -12.72 25.61
C PHE A 63 -5.74 -12.07 25.75
N VAL A 64 -5.98 -11.00 25.00
CA VAL A 64 -7.35 -10.63 24.64
C VAL A 64 -7.78 -11.71 23.66
N SER A 65 -8.21 -12.86 24.19
CA SER A 65 -8.37 -14.14 23.47
C SER A 65 -9.20 -14.04 22.20
N ASP A 66 -10.07 -13.04 22.16
CA ASP A 66 -11.08 -12.88 21.11
C ASP A 66 -10.63 -11.98 19.98
N TRP A 67 -9.44 -11.34 20.07
CA TRP A 67 -8.89 -10.49 19.01
C TRP A 67 -7.88 -11.25 18.16
N ALA A 68 -8.04 -11.18 16.84
CA ALA A 68 -7.15 -11.83 15.89
C ALA A 68 -6.85 -10.88 14.71
N PRO A 69 -5.78 -11.14 13.92
CA PRO A 69 -5.52 -10.40 12.69
C PRO A 69 -6.75 -10.34 11.79
N ILE A 70 -7.01 -9.17 11.19
CA ILE A 70 -8.09 -8.99 10.22
C ILE A 70 -7.95 -9.99 9.05
N ARG A 71 -9.07 -10.49 8.53
CA ARG A 71 -9.10 -11.42 7.39
C ARG A 71 -9.63 -10.71 6.16
N PHE A 72 -8.93 -10.83 5.04
CA PHE A 72 -9.36 -10.28 3.76
C PHE A 72 -9.74 -11.39 2.78
N LYS A 73 -10.89 -11.24 2.12
CA LYS A 73 -11.22 -11.98 0.90
C LYS A 73 -11.18 -11.02 -0.27
N VAL A 74 -10.20 -11.20 -1.16
CA VAL A 74 -10.02 -10.32 -2.32
C VAL A 74 -10.69 -10.93 -3.55
N PHE A 75 -11.50 -10.15 -4.25
CA PHE A 75 -12.13 -10.51 -5.52
C PHE A 75 -11.55 -9.66 -6.64
N SER A 76 -11.06 -10.30 -7.71
CA SER A 76 -10.45 -9.64 -8.87
C SER A 76 -11.14 -10.02 -10.18
N ARG A 77 -12.45 -10.31 -10.12
CA ARG A 77 -13.24 -10.80 -11.26
C ARG A 77 -13.19 -9.84 -12.46
N ASP A 78 -13.20 -8.54 -12.21
CA ASP A 78 -13.09 -7.53 -13.27
C ASP A 78 -11.81 -7.66 -14.08
N MET A 79 -10.70 -8.07 -13.47
CA MET A 79 -9.44 -8.27 -14.19
C MET A 79 -9.49 -9.47 -15.15
N ASN A 80 -10.52 -10.33 -15.07
CA ASN A 80 -10.73 -11.46 -15.96
C ASN A 80 -11.72 -11.15 -17.10
N SER A 81 -12.33 -9.98 -17.11
CA SER A 81 -13.25 -9.56 -18.18
C SER A 81 -12.64 -8.40 -18.99
N ALA A 82 -12.30 -8.64 -20.25
CA ALA A 82 -11.70 -7.64 -21.13
C ALA A 82 -12.58 -6.39 -21.34
N SER A 83 -13.89 -6.48 -21.10
CA SER A 83 -14.81 -5.33 -21.15
C SER A 83 -14.74 -4.42 -19.91
N ARG A 84 -14.07 -4.86 -18.84
CA ARG A 84 -13.97 -4.15 -17.55
C ARG A 84 -12.66 -3.38 -17.37
N TYR A 85 -11.70 -3.53 -18.28
CA TYR A 85 -10.42 -2.82 -18.23
C TYR A 85 -9.91 -2.50 -19.64
N CYS A 86 -8.91 -1.61 -19.72
CA CYS A 86 -8.29 -1.21 -20.98
C CYS A 86 -7.37 -2.33 -21.51
N THR A 87 -7.69 -2.88 -22.68
CA THR A 87 -6.88 -3.89 -23.38
C THR A 87 -6.00 -3.28 -24.46
N ALA A 88 -6.42 -2.17 -25.05
CA ALA A 88 -5.65 -1.39 -26.02
C ALA A 88 -5.88 0.13 -25.84
N ALA A 89 -4.93 0.93 -26.33
CA ALA A 89 -5.09 2.38 -26.35
C ALA A 89 -6.11 2.78 -27.43
N GLY A 90 -6.94 3.79 -27.13
CA GLY A 90 -8.02 4.25 -28.00
C GLY A 90 -9.37 3.55 -27.76
N GLU A 91 -9.40 2.44 -27.01
CA GLU A 91 -10.65 1.80 -26.60
C GLU A 91 -11.44 2.67 -25.62
N SER A 92 -12.76 2.51 -25.63
CA SER A 92 -13.65 3.11 -24.63
C SER A 92 -14.03 2.07 -23.57
N ARG A 93 -13.83 2.42 -22.30
CA ARG A 93 -14.18 1.58 -21.14
C ARG A 93 -14.87 2.42 -20.06
N PRO A 94 -15.84 1.88 -19.32
CA PRO A 94 -16.36 2.56 -18.15
C PRO A 94 -15.26 2.66 -17.08
N ASP A 95 -15.12 3.83 -16.46
CA ASP A 95 -14.39 3.97 -15.19
C ASP A 95 -15.20 3.35 -14.03
N MET A 96 -14.63 3.31 -12.82
CA MET A 96 -15.32 2.80 -11.63
C MET A 96 -16.58 3.60 -11.25
N GLY A 97 -16.76 4.79 -11.83
CA GLY A 97 -17.96 5.62 -11.68
C GLY A 97 -18.99 5.40 -12.79
N GLY A 98 -18.71 4.53 -13.77
CA GLY A 98 -19.59 4.18 -14.89
C GLY A 98 -19.51 5.15 -16.05
N ARG A 99 -18.62 6.13 -15.96
CA ARG A 99 -18.42 7.11 -17.03
C ARG A 99 -17.51 6.49 -18.06
N ILE A 100 -17.87 6.63 -19.33
CA ILE A 100 -17.03 6.13 -20.42
C ILE A 100 -15.76 7.00 -20.53
N ARG A 101 -14.61 6.33 -20.53
CA ARG A 101 -13.28 6.94 -20.69
C ARG A 101 -12.55 6.28 -21.85
N VAL A 102 -11.81 7.09 -22.60
CA VAL A 102 -10.90 6.62 -23.65
C VAL A 102 -9.58 6.19 -23.01
N CYS A 103 -9.19 4.94 -23.25
CA CYS A 103 -7.98 4.33 -22.73
C CYS A 103 -6.73 4.96 -23.37
N ARG A 104 -5.82 5.48 -22.54
CA ARG A 104 -4.48 5.91 -22.96
C ARG A 104 -3.54 4.71 -22.95
N ARG A 105 -2.36 4.87 -23.56
CA ARG A 105 -1.29 3.84 -23.55
C ARG A 105 -0.93 3.38 -22.14
N ASN A 106 -0.92 4.31 -21.17
CA ASN A 106 -0.60 4.00 -19.77
C ASN A 106 -1.72 3.25 -19.05
N ASP A 107 -2.96 3.36 -19.52
CA ASP A 107 -4.14 2.75 -18.89
C ASP A 107 -4.27 1.27 -19.27
N VAL A 108 -3.61 0.83 -20.35
CA VAL A 108 -3.62 -0.56 -20.80
C VAL A 108 -3.07 -1.48 -19.71
N LEU A 109 -3.92 -2.41 -19.26
CA LEU A 109 -3.58 -3.43 -18.28
C LEU A 109 -2.93 -4.62 -19.00
N THR A 110 -1.62 -4.52 -19.20
CA THR A 110 -0.84 -5.61 -19.80
C THR A 110 -0.83 -6.86 -18.91
N ALA A 111 -0.54 -8.02 -19.48
CA ALA A 111 -0.38 -9.26 -18.73
C ALA A 111 0.65 -9.13 -17.59
N LYS A 112 1.75 -8.40 -17.82
CA LYS A 112 2.77 -8.11 -16.80
C LYS A 112 2.20 -7.26 -15.65
N LYS A 113 1.46 -6.17 -15.94
CA LYS A 113 0.81 -5.35 -14.91
C LYS A 113 -0.21 -6.17 -14.12
N LYS A 114 -1.06 -6.95 -14.81
CA LYS A 114 -2.03 -7.85 -14.18
C LYS A 114 -1.36 -8.85 -13.24
N SER A 115 -0.28 -9.49 -13.69
CA SER A 115 0.49 -10.43 -12.86
C SER A 115 1.06 -9.75 -11.62
N ILE A 116 1.64 -8.55 -11.74
CA ILE A 116 2.20 -7.81 -10.60
C ILE A 116 1.11 -7.47 -9.58
N ILE A 117 -0.06 -7.00 -10.04
CA ILE A 117 -1.19 -6.66 -9.17
C ILE A 117 -1.64 -7.88 -8.38
N LEU A 118 -1.88 -9.00 -9.06
CA LEU A 118 -2.44 -10.21 -8.46
C LEU A 118 -1.45 -10.96 -7.57
N SER A 119 -0.20 -11.11 -8.01
CA SER A 119 0.80 -11.93 -7.30
C SER A 119 1.60 -11.18 -6.24
N ARG A 120 1.67 -9.84 -6.32
CA ARG A 120 2.52 -9.04 -5.41
C ARG A 120 1.76 -7.93 -4.72
N LEU A 121 1.13 -7.02 -5.46
CA LEU A 121 0.59 -5.80 -4.85
C LEU A 121 -0.57 -6.10 -3.91
N LEU A 122 -1.57 -6.87 -4.36
CA LEU A 122 -2.71 -7.21 -3.52
C LEU A 122 -2.30 -8.02 -2.28
N PRO A 123 -1.52 -9.13 -2.40
CA PRO A 123 -1.07 -9.87 -1.22
C PRO A 123 -0.23 -9.05 -0.24
N ARG A 124 0.68 -8.20 -0.76
CA ARG A 124 1.53 -7.39 0.12
C ARG A 124 0.74 -6.29 0.82
N ALA A 125 -0.20 -5.65 0.13
CA ALA A 125 -1.08 -4.65 0.73
C ALA A 125 -1.95 -5.27 1.83
N THR A 126 -2.57 -6.44 1.58
CA THR A 126 -3.36 -7.13 2.60
C THR A 126 -2.49 -7.52 3.79
N GLN A 127 -1.29 -8.06 3.57
CA GLN A 127 -0.38 -8.45 4.65
C GLN A 127 -0.05 -7.28 5.57
N LEU A 128 0.27 -6.11 5.00
CA LEU A 128 0.58 -4.91 5.79
C LEU A 128 -0.57 -4.49 6.73
N HIS A 129 -1.81 -4.71 6.31
CA HIS A 129 -2.99 -4.47 7.14
C HIS A 129 -3.21 -5.58 8.16
N MET A 130 -3.04 -6.85 7.77
CA MET A 130 -3.15 -8.01 8.68
C MET A 130 -2.15 -7.94 9.83
N ASP A 131 -0.91 -7.53 9.58
CA ASP A 131 0.14 -7.42 10.59
C ASP A 131 -0.14 -6.36 11.67
N ARG A 132 -1.01 -5.38 11.36
CA ARG A 132 -1.21 -4.17 12.19
C ARG A 132 -2.61 -4.05 12.77
N LEU A 133 -3.61 -4.65 12.12
CA LEU A 133 -5.01 -4.52 12.49
C LEU A 133 -5.51 -5.84 13.06
N HIS A 134 -5.74 -5.82 14.37
CA HIS A 134 -6.46 -6.89 15.06
C HIS A 134 -7.94 -6.48 15.18
N VAL A 135 -8.83 -7.44 15.05
CA VAL A 135 -10.28 -7.28 15.16
C VAL A 135 -10.86 -8.43 15.98
N GLN A 136 -12.01 -8.22 16.60
CA GLN A 136 -12.82 -9.33 17.07
C GLN A 136 -13.46 -10.03 15.85
N PRO A 137 -13.12 -11.29 15.52
CA PRO A 137 -13.56 -11.91 14.28
C PRO A 137 -15.07 -12.16 14.24
N PHE A 138 -15.71 -11.75 13.15
CA PHE A 138 -17.06 -12.20 12.84
C PHE A 138 -17.04 -13.68 12.43
N THR A 139 -17.91 -14.49 13.05
CA THR A 139 -17.99 -15.95 12.84
C THR A 139 -19.10 -16.36 11.87
N GLY A 140 -20.03 -15.45 11.56
CA GLY A 140 -21.13 -15.71 10.62
C GLY A 140 -20.73 -15.56 9.14
N ALA A 141 -21.67 -15.86 8.26
CA ALA A 141 -21.53 -15.62 6.83
C ALA A 141 -21.65 -14.13 6.51
N VAL A 142 -20.66 -13.58 5.79
CA VAL A 142 -20.74 -12.23 5.23
C VAL A 142 -21.35 -12.33 3.83
N VAL A 143 -22.59 -11.86 3.68
CA VAL A 143 -23.30 -11.84 2.40
C VAL A 143 -23.23 -10.43 1.82
N VAL A 144 -22.61 -10.30 0.65
CA VAL A 144 -22.65 -9.05 -0.12
C VAL A 144 -23.96 -9.02 -0.90
N GLN A 145 -24.83 -8.05 -0.60
CA GLN A 145 -26.10 -7.89 -1.29
C GLN A 145 -25.90 -7.38 -2.72
N ASN A 146 -26.90 -7.58 -3.57
CA ASN A 146 -26.92 -6.97 -4.90
C ASN A 146 -27.06 -5.46 -4.78
N PHE A 147 -26.20 -4.73 -5.49
CA PHE A 147 -26.24 -3.28 -5.52
C PHE A 147 -27.22 -2.77 -6.57
N SER A 148 -27.95 -1.70 -6.23
CA SER A 148 -28.95 -1.06 -7.09
C SER A 148 -28.34 -0.43 -8.34
N ALA A 149 -29.13 -0.37 -9.41
CA ALA A 149 -28.74 0.29 -10.66
C ALA A 149 -28.39 1.77 -10.43
N GLY A 150 -27.36 2.26 -11.13
CA GLY A 150 -26.87 3.64 -10.98
C GLY A 150 -25.92 3.88 -9.82
N THR A 151 -25.69 2.89 -8.94
CA THR A 151 -24.67 3.01 -7.88
C THR A 151 -23.29 2.60 -8.37
N VAL A 152 -22.26 3.24 -7.82
CA VAL A 152 -20.84 2.86 -8.04
C VAL A 152 -20.58 1.41 -7.63
N LEU A 153 -21.23 0.95 -6.55
CA LEU A 153 -21.03 -0.39 -6.00
C LEU A 153 -21.46 -1.49 -6.98
N ARG A 154 -22.45 -1.25 -7.86
CA ARG A 154 -22.88 -2.20 -8.90
C ARG A 154 -21.82 -2.47 -9.97
N GLN A 155 -20.77 -1.66 -10.03
CA GLN A 155 -19.75 -1.80 -11.06
C GLN A 155 -18.69 -2.84 -10.72
N PHE A 156 -18.61 -3.24 -9.44
CA PHE A 156 -17.76 -4.31 -8.91
C PHE A 156 -18.50 -5.66 -8.90
#